data_AF-A0A2K6RGH3-F1
#
_entry.id   AF-A0A2K6RGH3-F1
#
_cell.length_a   1.000
_cell.length_b   1.000
_cell.length_c   1.000
_cell.angle_alpha   90.00
_cell.angle_beta   90.00
_cell.angle_gamma   90.00
#
_symmetry.space_group_name_H-M   'P 1'
#
loop_
_entity.id
_entity.type
_entity.pdbx_description
1 polymer ?
#
loop_
_entity_poly.entity_id
_entity_poly.type
_entity_poly.pdbx_seq_one_letter_code
_entity_poly.pdbx_strand_id
1 'polypeptide(L)' 'MAEHAPRRCCLGWDFSTQQVKVVAVDAELNVFYEESVHFDRDLPEFGATLEAHVAHGRATINLVPE' A
#
# COMPACT_ATOMS: atom_id res chain seq x y z
N MET A 1 -32.86 12.58 -11.12
CA MET A 1 -32.02 11.52 -10.51
C MET A 1 -31.29 10.85 -11.66
N ALA A 2 -29.97 11.02 -11.77
CA ALA A 2 -29.22 10.46 -12.88
C ALA A 2 -29.08 8.95 -12.65
N GLU A 3 -29.75 8.17 -13.48
CA GLU A 3 -29.63 6.72 -13.53
C GLU A 3 -28.17 6.38 -13.88
N HIS A 4 -27.43 5.87 -12.90
CA HIS A 4 -26.08 5.37 -13.14
C HIS A 4 -26.24 4.08 -13.94
N ALA A 5 -26.10 4.17 -15.26
CA ALA A 5 -25.96 2.99 -16.10
C ALA A 5 -24.80 2.13 -15.54
N PRO A 6 -24.97 0.80 -15.45
CA PRO A 6 -23.96 -0.06 -14.85
C PRO A 6 -22.67 0.01 -15.66
N ARG A 7 -21.66 0.69 -15.12
CA ARG A 7 -20.30 0.72 -15.68
C ARG A 7 -19.64 -0.64 -15.44
N ARG A 8 -19.49 -1.41 -16.52
CA ARG A 8 -18.68 -2.62 -16.50
C ARG A 8 -17.21 -2.24 -16.51
N CYS A 9 -16.43 -2.89 -15.66
CA CYS A 9 -15.00 -2.68 -15.58
C CYS A 9 -14.28 -3.99 -15.27
N CYS A 10 -12.99 -4.01 -15.58
CA CYS A 10 -12.06 -5.05 -15.16
C CYS A 10 -11.16 -4.48 -14.06
N LEU A 11 -10.82 -5.30 -13.07
CA LEU A 11 -9.85 -4.94 -12.03
C LEU A 11 -8.47 -5.49 -12.38
N GLY A 12 -7.49 -4.61 -12.47
CA GLY A 12 -6.07 -4.96 -12.56
C GLY A 12 -5.46 -4.90 -11.17
N TRP A 13 -4.93 -6.02 -10.70
CA TRP A 13 -4.24 -6.12 -9.41
C TRP A 13 -2.74 -6.25 -9.61
N ASP A 14 -1.97 -5.51 -8.83
CA ASP A 14 -0.51 -5.58 -8.78
C ASP A 14 -0.07 -5.88 -7.34
N PHE A 15 0.48 -7.07 -7.13
CA PHE A 15 1.04 -7.51 -5.85
C PHE A 15 2.55 -7.25 -5.87
N SER A 16 2.91 -6.00 -5.61
CA SER A 16 4.29 -5.54 -5.61
C SER A 16 4.99 -5.84 -4.28
N THR A 17 6.26 -5.45 -4.17
CA THR A 17 7.06 -5.67 -2.96
C THR A 17 6.71 -4.73 -1.81
N GLN A 18 6.25 -3.51 -2.12
CA GLN A 18 6.01 -2.46 -1.11
C GLN A 18 4.52 -2.12 -0.93
N GLN A 19 3.68 -2.57 -1.86
CA GLN A 19 2.28 -2.23 -1.87
C GLN A 19 1.47 -3.26 -2.67
N VAL A 20 0.18 -3.33 -2.36
CA VAL A 20 -0.82 -3.87 -3.28
C VAL A 20 -1.54 -2.70 -3.92
N LYS A 21 -1.63 -2.72 -5.25
CA LYS A 21 -2.35 -1.72 -6.02
C LYS A 21 -3.48 -2.36 -6.81
N VAL A 22 -4.58 -1.64 -6.92
CA VAL A 22 -5.70 -1.98 -7.81
C VAL A 22 -6.02 -0.82 -8.74
N VAL A 23 -6.36 -1.14 -9.98
CA VAL A 23 -6.91 -0.20 -10.95
C VAL A 23 -8.20 -0.76 -11.53
N ALA A 24 -9.21 0.09 -11.73
CA ALA A 24 -10.41 -0.26 -12.48
C ALA A 24 -10.34 0.36 -13.88
N VAL A 25 -10.49 -0.49 -14.89
CA VAL A 25 -10.43 -0.12 -16.30
C VAL A 25 -11.79 -0.34 -16.93
N ASP A 26 -12.33 0.68 -17.60
CA ASP A 26 -13.62 0.57 -18.30
C ASP A 26 -13.50 -0.11 -19.67
N ALA A 27 -14.64 -0.27 -20.34
CA ALA A 27 -14.70 -0.91 -21.67
C ALA A 27 -14.00 -0.12 -22.78
N GLU A 28 -13.74 1.18 -22.56
CA GLU A 28 -13.00 2.06 -23.47
C GLU A 28 -11.49 2.06 -23.16
N LEU A 29 -11.05 1.15 -22.27
CA LEU A 29 -9.67 1.00 -21.80
C LEU A 29 -9.16 2.23 -21.01
N ASN A 30 -10.06 3.03 -20.44
CA ASN A 30 -9.69 4.13 -19.56
C ASN A 30 -9.61 3.65 -18.12
N VAL A 31 -8.57 4.12 -17.41
CA VAL A 31 -8.48 3.97 -15.95
C VAL A 31 -9.32 5.07 -15.32
N PHE A 32 -10.30 4.68 -14.51
CA PHE A 32 -11.18 5.65 -13.82
C PHE A 32 -11.13 5.52 -12.29
N TYR A 33 -10.46 4.50 -11.78
CA TYR A 33 -10.24 4.30 -10.35
C TYR A 33 -8.90 3.65 -10.10
N GLU A 34 -8.19 4.15 -9.09
CA GLU A 34 -6.92 3.60 -8.62
C GLU A 34 -6.87 3.71 -7.11
N GLU A 35 -6.36 2.66 -6.46
CA GLU A 35 -6.14 2.64 -5.02
C GLU A 35 -4.94 1.76 -4.67
N SER A 36 -4.26 2.06 -3.56
CA SER A 36 -3.15 1.25 -3.08
C SER A 36 -3.08 1.20 -1.55
N VAL A 37 -2.66 0.03 -1.07
CA VAL A 37 -2.30 -0.21 0.33
C VAL A 37 -0.79 -0.35 0.40
N HIS A 38 -0.12 0.52 1.15
CA HIS A 38 1.32 0.53 1.32
C HIS A 38 1.67 -0.21 2.62
N PHE A 39 2.49 -1.25 2.53
CA PHE A 39 2.72 -2.15 3.66
C PHE A 39 3.32 -1.41 4.88
N ASP A 40 4.36 -0.60 4.68
CA ASP A 40 5.04 0.11 5.78
C ASP A 40 4.13 1.11 6.51
N ARG A 41 3.17 1.72 5.81
CA ARG A 41 2.30 2.78 6.35
C ARG A 41 0.98 2.24 6.86
N ASP A 42 0.35 1.38 6.08
CA ASP A 42 -1.02 0.93 6.28
C ASP A 42 -1.07 -0.38 7.09
N LEU A 43 0.04 -1.14 7.16
CA LEU A 43 0.21 -2.27 8.07
C LEU A 43 1.56 -2.20 8.82
N PRO A 44 1.82 -1.13 9.60
CA PRO A 44 3.08 -0.94 10.30
C PRO A 44 3.38 -2.06 11.33
N GLU A 45 2.36 -2.81 11.76
CA GLU A 45 2.51 -3.93 12.69
C GLU A 45 3.30 -5.12 12.12
N PHE A 46 3.37 -5.28 10.80
CA PHE A 46 4.22 -6.30 10.17
C PHE A 46 5.61 -5.78 9.82
N GLY A 47 5.86 -4.49 10.08
CA GLY A 47 7.17 -3.87 9.92
C GLY A 47 8.11 -4.26 11.06
N ALA A 48 9.40 -4.38 10.76
CA ALA A 48 10.40 -4.59 11.80
C ALA A 48 10.49 -3.37 12.72
N THR A 49 10.46 -3.59 14.03
CA THR A 49 10.58 -2.49 15.00
C THR A 49 12.03 -2.01 15.00
N LEU A 50 12.24 -0.73 14.69
CA LEU A 50 13.55 -0.09 14.81
C LEU A 50 13.69 0.50 16.20
N GLU A 51 14.53 -0.10 17.02
CA GLU A 51 14.82 0.42 18.35
C GLU A 51 16.10 1.26 18.32
N ALA A 52 16.00 2.49 18.84
CA ALA A 52 17.14 3.37 19.03
C ALA A 52 17.69 3.21 20.45
N HIS A 53 18.95 2.78 20.56
CA HIS A 53 19.66 2.72 21.83
C HIS A 53 20.76 3.79 21.85
N VAL A 54 20.73 4.68 22.84
CA VAL A 54 21.79 5.66 23.06
C VAL A 54 22.63 5.25 24.27
N ALA A 55 23.89 4.89 24.02
CA ALA A 55 24.85 4.54 25.07
C ALA A 55 26.16 5.29 24.84
N HIS A 56 26.73 5.88 25.90
CA HIS A 56 28.00 6.60 25.85
C HIS A 56 28.09 7.67 24.75
N GLY A 57 26.99 8.40 24.49
CA GLY A 57 26.94 9.44 23.46
C GLY A 57 26.93 8.92 22.02
N ARG A 58 26.75 7.62 21.81
CA ARG A 58 26.52 7.00 20.50
C ARG A 58 25.09 6.51 20.39
N ALA A 59 24.43 6.85 19.30
CA ALA A 59 23.13 6.28 18.93
C ALA A 59 23.34 5.07 18.01
N THR A 60 22.67 3.97 18.32
CA THR A 60 22.63 2.76 17.51
C THR A 60 21.18 2.45 17.20
N ILE A 61 20.87 2.19 15.92
CA ILE A 61 19.55 1.73 15.48
C ILE A 61 19.65 0.23 15.30
N ASN A 62 18.85 -0.53 16.04
CA ASN A 62 18.76 -1.98 15.91
C ASN A 62 17.47 -2.35 15.20
N LEU A 63 17.58 -3.26 14.23
CA LEU A 63 16.43 -3.95 13.66
C LEU A 63 16.04 -5.06 14.63
N VAL A 64 14.90 -4.91 15.30
CA VAL A 64 14.39 -5.93 16.22
C VAL A 64 13.39 -6.78 15.42
N PRO A 65 13.67 -8.07 15.19
CA PRO A 65 12.64 -9.00 14.74
C PRO A 65 11.61 -9.18 15.87
N GLU A 66 10.33 -9.28 15.51
CA GLU A 66 9.27 -9.64 16.47
C GLU A 66 9.57 -10.97 17.21
#